data_AF-A0A7C9AQ81-F1
#
_entry.id   AF-A0A7C9AQ81-F1
#
_cell.length_a   1.000
_cell.length_b   1.000
_cell.length_c   1.000
_cell.angle_alpha   90.00
_cell.angle_beta   90.00
_cell.angle_gamma   90.00
#
_symmetry.space_group_name_H-M   'P 1'
#
loop_
_entity.id
_entity.type
_entity.pdbx_description
1 polymer ?
#
loop_
_entity_poly.entity_id
_entity_poly.type
_entity_poly.pdbx_seq_one_letter_code
_entity_poly.pdbx_strand_id
1 'polypeptide(L)'
;MILNLINEAHIRAFEIPSAHGRYCLVESVVHYSEIVKVLHKLYPTLQLPNNKCADDRALAETYQVSKTRAQSLGIDYIPLEENLKDTVENLKEKKFFIAFKT
;
A
#
# COMPACT_ATOMS: atom_id res chain seq x y z
N MET A 1 5.65 -7.37 0.22
CA MET A 1 5.88 -6.37 -0.86
C MET A 1 4.73 -6.42 -1.88
N ILE A 2 4.08 -5.28 -2.14
CA ILE A 2 2.81 -5.09 -2.89
C ILE A 2 2.72 -5.89 -4.21
N LEU A 3 3.85 -6.17 -4.86
CA LEU A 3 3.92 -6.89 -6.14
C LEU A 3 3.39 -8.33 -6.09
N ASN A 4 3.48 -9.03 -4.96
CA ASN A 4 3.09 -10.45 -4.91
C ASN A 4 1.58 -10.64 -5.08
N LEU A 5 0.76 -9.79 -4.46
CA LEU A 5 -0.71 -9.86 -4.59
C LEU A 5 -1.16 -9.56 -6.01
N ILE A 6 -0.50 -8.60 -6.67
CA ILE A 6 -0.78 -8.24 -8.05
C ILE A 6 -0.46 -9.44 -8.96
N ASN A 7 0.68 -10.08 -8.78
CA ASN A 7 1.07 -11.25 -9.57
C ASN A 7 0.07 -12.40 -9.40
N GLU A 8 -0.30 -12.73 -8.16
CA GLU A 8 -1.29 -13.78 -7.87
C GLU A 8 -2.64 -13.47 -8.55
N ALA A 9 -3.11 -12.22 -8.47
CA ALA A 9 -4.34 -11.82 -9.13
C ALA A 9 -4.29 -11.96 -10.65
N HIS A 10 -3.15 -11.66 -11.28
CA HIS A 10 -2.96 -11.86 -12.72
C HIS A 10 -2.99 -13.34 -13.09
N ILE A 11 -2.28 -14.19 -12.33
CA ILE A 11 -2.24 -15.64 -12.57
C ILE A 11 -3.66 -16.21 -12.43
N ARG A 12 -4.38 -15.89 -11.35
CA ARG A 12 -5.73 -16.41 -11.14
C ARG A 12 -6.75 -15.92 -12.14
N ALA A 13 -6.67 -14.65 -12.55
CA ALA A 13 -7.53 -14.12 -13.60
C ALA A 13 -7.28 -14.82 -14.96
N PHE A 14 -6.08 -15.32 -15.20
CA PHE A 14 -5.75 -16.09 -16.39
C PHE A 14 -6.19 -17.56 -16.28
N GLU A 15 -5.98 -18.19 -15.13
CA GLU A 15 -6.23 -19.62 -14.93
C GLU A 15 -7.72 -19.97 -14.72
N ILE A 16 -8.50 -19.08 -14.11
CA ILE A 16 -9.92 -19.33 -13.82
C ILE A 16 -10.74 -19.10 -15.10
N PRO A 17 -11.35 -20.15 -15.71
CA PRO A 17 -12.03 -20.01 -17.01
C PRO A 17 -13.24 -19.08 -17.00
N SER A 18 -13.85 -18.89 -15.82
CA SER A 18 -14.97 -17.97 -15.62
C SER A 18 -14.55 -16.54 -15.34
N ALA A 19 -13.24 -16.24 -15.23
CA ALA A 19 -12.77 -14.89 -15.03
C ALA A 19 -12.95 -14.05 -16.30
N HIS A 20 -13.50 -12.84 -16.17
CA HIS A 20 -13.76 -11.97 -17.31
C HIS A 20 -13.89 -10.49 -16.92
N GLY A 21 -13.61 -9.61 -17.88
CA GLY A 21 -13.71 -8.16 -17.70
C GLY A 21 -12.58 -7.61 -16.84
N ARG A 22 -12.90 -6.62 -15.99
CA ARG A 22 -11.91 -5.88 -15.19
C ARG A 22 -12.01 -6.22 -13.70
N TYR A 23 -10.87 -6.19 -13.03
CA TYR A 23 -10.69 -6.44 -11.59
C TYR A 23 -9.98 -5.25 -10.96
N CYS A 24 -10.62 -4.60 -9.98
CA CYS A 24 -9.96 -3.55 -9.21
C CYS A 24 -9.10 -4.20 -8.13
N LEU A 25 -7.80 -3.87 -8.11
CA LEU A 25 -6.84 -4.32 -7.11
C LEU A 25 -6.38 -3.14 -6.26
N VAL A 26 -7.22 -2.76 -5.31
CA VAL A 26 -6.96 -1.64 -4.38
C VAL A 26 -7.34 -2.09 -2.98
N GLU A 27 -6.36 -2.13 -2.07
CA GLU A 27 -6.63 -2.47 -0.67
C GLU A 27 -7.31 -1.32 0.06
N SER A 28 -6.74 -0.11 0.01
CA SER A 28 -7.34 1.06 0.63
C SER A 28 -6.92 2.30 -0.12
N VAL A 29 -7.78 3.33 -0.08
CA VAL A 29 -7.46 4.68 -0.57
C VAL A 29 -7.24 5.54 0.66
N VAL A 30 -6.00 5.98 0.85
CA VAL A 30 -5.59 6.79 1.99
C VAL A 30 -4.87 8.04 1.52
N HIS A 31 -5.05 9.13 2.27
CA HIS A 31 -4.26 10.34 2.06
C HIS A 31 -2.84 10.15 2.62
N TYR A 32 -1.86 10.89 2.08
CA TYR A 32 -0.46 10.81 2.51
C TYR A 32 -0.27 11.06 4.02
N SER A 33 -1.10 11.92 4.63
CA SER A 33 -1.09 12.15 6.08
C SER A 33 -1.30 10.86 6.87
N GLU A 34 -2.16 9.96 6.41
CA GLU A 34 -2.39 8.69 7.10
C GLU A 34 -1.24 7.71 6.90
N ILE A 35 -0.62 7.71 5.71
CA ILE A 35 0.61 6.94 5.47
C ILE A 35 1.70 7.40 6.45
N VAL A 36 1.92 8.71 6.59
CA VAL A 36 2.92 9.27 7.51
C VAL A 36 2.60 8.93 8.97
N LYS A 37 1.33 8.99 9.39
CA LYS A 37 0.92 8.58 10.74
C LYS A 37 1.21 7.09 11.02
N VAL A 38 0.88 6.20 10.07
CA VAL A 38 1.17 4.77 10.19
C VAL A 38 2.69 4.55 10.27
N LEU A 39 3.46 5.22 9.42
CA LEU A 39 4.93 5.11 9.44
C LEU A 39 5.53 5.63 10.75
N HIS A 40 5.02 6.72 11.34
CA HIS A 40 5.46 7.18 12.65
C HIS A 40 5.17 6.17 13.77
N LYS A 41 4.01 5.50 13.72
CA LYS A 41 3.64 4.46 14.69
C LYS A 41 4.57 3.24 14.58
N LEU A 42 4.89 2.81 13.35
CA LEU A 42 5.74 1.66 13.09
C LEU A 42 7.24 1.96 13.29
N TYR A 43 7.67 3.19 12.97
CA TYR A 43 9.07 3.61 12.94
C TYR A 43 9.24 5.01 13.56
N PRO A 44 9.07 5.16 14.88
CA PRO A 44 9.08 6.46 15.55
C PRO A 44 10.41 7.21 15.44
N THR A 45 11.52 6.51 15.16
CA THR A 45 12.86 7.09 14.99
C THR A 45 13.14 7.58 13.57
N LEU A 46 12.27 7.27 12.60
CA LEU A 46 12.42 7.70 11.23
C LEU A 46 12.06 9.19 11.12
N GLN A 47 12.97 10.00 10.58
CA GLN A 47 12.69 11.41 10.33
C GLN A 47 11.72 11.53 9.15
N LEU A 48 10.46 11.78 9.47
CA LEU A 48 9.39 11.95 8.49
C LEU A 48 8.84 13.38 8.54
N PRO A 49 8.24 13.89 7.45
CA PRO A 49 7.61 15.20 7.44
C PRO A 49 6.49 15.30 8.49
N ASN A 50 6.38 16.45 9.16
CA ASN A 50 5.41 16.68 10.25
C ASN A 50 3.96 16.91 9.75
N ASN A 51 3.40 15.96 9.01
CA ASN A 51 2.00 15.92 8.51
C ASN A 51 1.52 17.16 7.72
N LYS A 52 2.43 18.07 7.33
CA LYS A 52 2.10 19.21 6.47
C LYS A 52 2.08 18.75 5.03
N CYS A 53 0.97 19.02 4.35
CA CYS A 53 0.85 18.83 2.92
C CYS A 53 1.76 19.84 2.19
N ALA A 54 2.12 19.52 0.95
CA ALA A 54 2.94 20.41 0.12
C ALA A 54 2.21 21.73 -0.23
N ASP A 55 0.88 21.75 -0.10
CA ASP A 55 0.03 22.93 -0.24
C ASP A 55 -0.95 23.05 0.94
N ASP A 56 -1.57 24.22 1.07
CA ASP A 56 -2.60 24.51 2.08
C ASP A 56 -4.02 24.14 1.60
N ARG A 57 -4.15 23.27 0.59
CA ARG A 57 -5.46 22.87 0.08
C ARG A 57 -6.14 21.91 1.06
N ALA A 58 -7.46 21.84 0.98
CA ALA A 58 -8.22 20.85 1.71
C ALA A 58 -7.72 19.44 1.35
N LEU A 59 -7.64 18.57 2.36
CA LEU A 59 -7.25 17.17 2.15
C LEU A 59 -8.20 16.53 1.14
N ALA A 60 -7.63 15.84 0.16
CA ALA A 60 -8.43 15.07 -0.79
C ALA A 60 -9.27 14.03 -0.04
N GLU A 61 -10.55 13.95 -0.39
CA GLU A 61 -11.45 12.97 0.20
C GLU A 61 -11.02 11.54 -0.15
N THR A 62 -11.09 10.64 0.83
CA THR A 62 -10.91 9.22 0.58
C THR A 62 -12.22 8.63 0.03
N TYR A 63 -12.09 7.57 -0.74
CA TYR A 63 -13.24 6.85 -1.29
C TYR A 63 -13.00 5.35 -1.23
N GLN A 64 -14.06 4.57 -1.39
CA GLN A 64 -13.99 3.12 -1.34
C GLN A 64 -13.96 2.55 -2.75
N VAL A 65 -13.15 1.50 -2.95
CA VAL A 65 -13.08 0.74 -4.19
C VAL A 65 -13.62 -0.66 -3.92
N SER A 66 -14.53 -1.14 -4.77
CA SER A 66 -15.08 -2.49 -4.62
C SER A 66 -13.98 -3.54 -4.78
N LYS A 67 -13.87 -4.42 -3.78
CA LYS A 67 -12.95 -5.56 -3.75
C LYS A 67 -13.60 -6.86 -4.22
N THR A 68 -14.91 -6.87 -4.41
CA THR A 68 -15.72 -8.09 -4.59
C THR A 68 -15.25 -8.95 -5.75
N ARG A 69 -14.94 -8.36 -6.92
CA ARG A 69 -14.47 -9.13 -8.08
C ARG A 69 -13.06 -9.70 -7.88
N ALA A 70 -12.17 -8.97 -7.21
CA ALA A 70 -10.83 -9.50 -6.92
C ALA A 70 -10.92 -10.65 -5.89
N GLN A 71 -11.77 -10.50 -4.88
CA GLN A 71 -12.03 -11.56 -3.89
C GLN A 71 -12.68 -12.79 -4.52
N SER A 72 -13.47 -12.66 -5.59
CA SER A 72 -14.00 -13.83 -6.31
C SER A 72 -12.93 -14.62 -7.06
N LEU A 73 -11.72 -14.07 -7.25
CA LEU A 73 -10.54 -14.82 -7.70
C LEU A 73 -9.81 -15.50 -6.52
N GLY A 74 -10.30 -15.35 -5.28
CA GLY A 74 -9.65 -15.85 -4.06
C GLY A 74 -8.44 -15.02 -3.65
N ILE A 75 -8.45 -13.71 -3.96
CA ILE A 75 -7.39 -12.77 -3.55
C ILE A 75 -7.67 -12.23 -2.15
N ASP A 76 -6.72 -12.50 -1.26
CA ASP A 76 -6.70 -11.98 0.11
C ASP A 76 -5.79 -10.75 0.18
N TYR A 77 -6.37 -9.62 0.57
CA TYR A 77 -5.67 -8.35 0.63
C TYR A 77 -4.77 -8.25 1.87
N ILE A 78 -3.51 -7.87 1.65
CA ILE A 78 -2.56 -7.55 2.71
C ILE A 78 -2.87 -6.14 3.24
N PRO A 79 -3.13 -5.95 4.55
CA PRO A 79 -3.42 -4.64 5.11
C PRO A 79 -2.34 -3.59 4.81
N LEU A 80 -2.74 -2.33 4.67
CA LEU A 80 -1.83 -1.21 4.41
C LEU A 80 -0.64 -1.15 5.39
N GLU A 81 -0.88 -1.32 6.70
CA GLU A 81 0.19 -1.26 7.71
C GLU A 81 1.28 -2.31 7.46
N GLU A 82 0.89 -3.54 7.12
CA GLU A 82 1.81 -4.65 6.82
C GLU A 82 2.57 -4.40 5.52
N ASN A 83 1.87 -3.95 4.47
CA ASN A 83 2.50 -3.57 3.21
C ASN A 83 3.53 -2.44 3.37
N LEU A 84 3.22 -1.42 4.18
CA LEU A 84 4.15 -0.33 4.47
C LEU A 84 5.37 -0.82 5.25
N LYS A 85 5.16 -1.68 6.26
CA LYS A 85 6.23 -2.31 7.03
C LYS A 85 7.19 -3.08 6.12
N ASP A 86 6.66 -3.99 5.31
CA ASP A 86 7.43 -4.75 4.33
C ASP A 86 8.25 -3.86 3.39
N THR A 87 7.64 -2.77 2.92
CA THR A 87 8.28 -1.84 1.99
C THR A 87 9.44 -1.12 2.68
N VAL A 88 9.25 -0.64 3.91
CA VAL A 88 10.32 0.01 4.68
C VAL A 88 11.44 -0.97 4.99
N GLU A 89 11.15 -2.19 5.41
CA GLU A 89 12.21 -3.19 5.66
C GLU A 89 12.98 -3.51 4.37
N ASN A 90 12.31 -3.68 3.22
CA ASN A 90 12.99 -3.92 1.95
C ASN A 90 13.91 -2.74 1.54
N LEU A 91 13.47 -1.51 1.78
CA LEU A 91 14.28 -0.31 1.52
C LEU A 91 15.49 -0.22 2.46
N LYS A 92 15.38 -0.65 3.72
CA LYS A 92 16.51 -0.75 4.66
C LYS A 92 17.51 -1.82 4.21
N GLU A 93 17.04 -3.01 3.88
CA GLU A 93 17.86 -4.13 3.39
C GLU A 93 18.66 -3.73 2.15
N LYS A 94 18.03 -3.00 1.23
CA LYS A 94 18.67 -2.47 0.02
C LYS A 94 19.49 -1.20 0.24
N LYS A 95 19.63 -0.74 1.49
CA LYS A 95 20.43 0.42 1.89
C LYS A 95 20.00 1.74 1.23
N PHE A 96 18.70 1.89 0.94
CA PHE A 96 18.15 3.15 0.42
C PHE A 96 17.98 4.20 1.51
N PHE A 97 17.80 3.79 2.77
CA PHE A 97 17.97 4.70 3.90
C PHE A 97 19.46 4.90 4.11
N ILE A 98 19.99 6.01 3.58
CA ILE A 98 21.34 6.45 3.90
C ILE A 98 21.38 6.60 5.43
N ALA A 99 22.33 5.93 6.09
CA ALA A 99 22.55 6.10 7.50
C ALA A 99 22.65 7.60 7.79
N PHE A 100 21.64 8.15 8.47
CA PHE A 100 21.75 9.46 9.07
C PHE A 100 22.89 9.34 10.08
N LYS A 101 24.11 9.73 9.68
CA LYS A 101 25.20 9.93 10.62
C LYS A 101 24.72 11.02 11.56
N THR A 102 24.28 10.61 12.75
CA THR A 102 24.31 11.43 13.97
C THR A 102 25.74 11.85 14.27
#